data_AF-A0A2D5U9J9-F1
#
_entry.id   AF-A0A2D5U9J9-F1
#
_cell.length_a   1.000
_cell.length_b   1.000
_cell.length_c   1.000
_cell.angle_alpha   90.00
_cell.angle_beta   90.00
_cell.angle_gamma   90.00
#
_symmetry.space_group_name_H-M   'P 1'
#
loop_
_entity.id
_entity.type
_entity.pdbx_description
1 polymer ?
#
loop_
_entity_poly.entity_id
_entity_poly.type
_entity_poly.pdbx_seq_one_letter_code
_entity_poly.pdbx_strand_id
1 'polypeptide(L)'
;SGYFVVQGLGEPSLSRRGDLKVDENGVLRNGANSQILNTNLQPFNVPPHREIKINETGDVLIVPLGSALGTEQNIGTIAMTLAEGADLKKFPDGEIRVSDGTIPGPDKDVRVIPKFIELSNVNITEELVNTIEDQRAYEINVKLISSTSELDQAGASLLRMPN
;
A
#
# COMPACT_ATOMS: atom_id res chain seq x y z
N SER A 1 -18.91 15.21 7.74
CA SER A 1 -17.45 15.03 7.93
C SER A 1 -17.14 13.56 7.94
N GLY A 2 -16.63 13.03 6.84
CA GLY A 2 -16.31 11.60 6.72
C GLY A 2 -14.85 11.28 7.06
N TYR A 3 -14.57 9.99 7.17
CA TYR A 3 -13.24 9.42 7.34
C TYR A 3 -13.00 8.38 6.25
N PHE A 4 -11.75 8.29 5.79
CA PHE A 4 -11.25 7.16 5.03
C PHE A 4 -10.90 6.03 5.98
N VAL A 5 -11.20 4.80 5.58
CA VAL A 5 -10.69 3.61 6.28
C VAL A 5 -9.31 3.32 5.74
N VAL A 6 -8.32 3.31 6.62
CA VAL A 6 -6.91 3.13 6.28
C VAL A 6 -6.28 2.04 7.13
N GLN A 7 -5.14 1.53 6.70
CA GLN A 7 -4.34 0.60 7.47
C GLN A 7 -2.89 1.07 7.50
N GLY A 8 -2.41 1.40 8.69
CA GLY A 8 -1.00 1.68 8.95
C GLY A 8 -0.21 0.39 9.14
N LEU A 9 0.68 0.37 10.13
CA LEU A 9 1.47 -0.82 10.51
C LEU A 9 0.68 -1.83 11.36
N GLY A 10 -0.52 -1.47 11.82
CA GLY A 10 -1.32 -2.29 12.72
C GLY A 10 -2.75 -2.45 12.22
N GLU A 11 -3.68 -2.48 13.18
CA GLU A 11 -5.10 -2.61 12.90
C GLU A 11 -5.64 -1.45 12.07
N PRO A 12 -6.65 -1.70 11.23
CA PRO A 12 -7.31 -0.64 10.47
C PRO A 12 -7.77 0.52 11.36
N SER A 13 -7.65 1.71 10.82
CA SER A 13 -7.91 2.97 11.48
C SER A 13 -8.66 3.92 10.53
N LEU A 14 -9.06 5.05 11.09
CA LEU A 14 -9.79 6.09 10.40
C LEU A 14 -8.88 7.30 10.21
N SER A 15 -8.85 7.82 8.98
CA SER A 15 -8.07 9.01 8.64
C SER A 15 -8.94 10.04 7.95
N ARG A 16 -8.74 11.32 8.28
CA ARG A 16 -9.33 12.44 7.54
C ARG A 16 -8.41 12.99 6.45
N ARG A 17 -7.24 12.37 6.27
CA ARG A 17 -6.23 12.85 5.32
C ARG A 17 -6.62 12.41 3.91
N GLY A 18 -6.83 13.38 3.02
CA GLY A 18 -7.14 13.17 1.61
C GLY A 18 -5.94 13.36 0.68
N ASP A 19 -4.73 13.41 1.23
CA ASP A 19 -3.48 13.53 0.47
C ASP A 19 -3.07 12.16 -0.09
N LEU A 20 -3.83 11.68 -1.07
CA LEU A 20 -3.68 10.35 -1.63
C LEU A 20 -2.62 10.31 -2.73
N LYS A 21 -1.83 9.23 -2.75
CA LYS A 21 -0.81 8.92 -3.73
C LYS A 21 -0.79 7.42 -4.00
N VAL A 22 -0.42 7.02 -5.21
CA VAL A 22 -0.15 5.61 -5.52
C VAL A 22 1.33 5.35 -5.28
N ASP A 23 1.66 4.30 -4.54
CA ASP A 23 3.05 3.89 -4.32
C ASP A 23 3.60 3.05 -5.50
N GLU A 24 4.88 2.70 -5.43
CA GLU A 24 5.57 1.89 -6.46
C GLU A 24 4.96 0.50 -6.65
N ASN A 25 4.27 -0.03 -5.63
CA ASN A 25 3.59 -1.31 -5.68
C ASN A 25 2.16 -1.21 -6.23
N GLY A 26 1.73 -0.01 -6.64
CA GLY A 26 0.36 0.24 -7.09
C GLY A 26 -0.65 0.32 -5.94
N VAL A 27 -0.24 0.48 -4.69
CA VAL A 27 -1.16 0.61 -3.54
C VAL A 27 -1.48 2.08 -3.30
N LEU A 28 -2.77 2.40 -3.18
CA LEU A 28 -3.21 3.74 -2.80
C LEU A 28 -2.89 4.00 -1.32
N ARG A 29 -2.11 5.04 -1.05
CA ARG A 29 -1.70 5.47 0.30
C ARG A 29 -2.00 6.94 0.53
N ASN A 30 -2.14 7.35 1.78
CA ASN A 30 -2.14 8.76 2.14
C ASN A 30 -0.71 9.28 2.42
N GLY A 31 -0.55 10.57 2.71
CA GLY A 31 0.77 11.15 2.99
C GLY A 31 1.39 10.73 4.34
N ALA A 32 0.67 9.99 5.18
CA ALA A 32 1.20 9.32 6.37
C ALA A 32 1.68 7.88 6.05
N ASN A 33 1.70 7.51 4.77
CA ASN A 33 1.99 6.16 4.25
C ASN A 33 1.02 5.06 4.71
N SER A 34 -0.13 5.41 5.30
CA SER A 34 -1.21 4.45 5.58
C SER A 34 -1.89 4.04 4.28
N GLN A 35 -2.14 2.75 4.12
CA GLN A 35 -2.82 2.17 2.96
C GLN A 35 -4.30 2.52 3.01
N ILE A 36 -4.87 2.94 1.89
CA ILE A 36 -6.32 3.12 1.77
C ILE A 36 -6.96 1.76 1.53
N LEU A 37 -8.03 1.47 2.26
CA LEU A 37 -8.78 0.23 2.08
C LEU A 37 -9.96 0.43 1.13
N ASN A 38 -10.35 -0.64 0.43
CA ASN A 38 -11.58 -0.73 -0.34
C ASN A 38 -12.77 -1.09 0.56
N THR A 39 -13.98 -1.14 0.00
CA THR A 39 -15.19 -1.53 0.73
C THR A 39 -15.16 -2.92 1.36
N ASN A 40 -14.23 -3.79 0.93
CA ASN A 40 -14.01 -5.12 1.49
C ASN A 40 -12.89 -5.14 2.56
N LEU A 41 -12.43 -3.97 3.01
CA LEU A 41 -11.34 -3.79 3.98
C LEU A 41 -10.00 -4.37 3.52
N GLN A 42 -9.75 -4.39 2.21
CA GLN A 42 -8.48 -4.80 1.61
C GLN A 42 -7.74 -3.59 1.03
N PRO A 43 -6.40 -3.61 0.95
CA PRO A 43 -5.64 -2.55 0.30
C PRO A 43 -6.16 -2.24 -1.11
N PHE A 44 -6.34 -0.95 -1.39
CA PHE A 44 -6.84 -0.51 -2.69
C PHE A 44 -5.69 -0.49 -3.70
N ASN A 45 -5.68 -1.48 -4.59
CA ASN A 45 -4.70 -1.59 -5.66
C ASN A 45 -5.14 -0.83 -6.91
N VAL A 46 -4.25 -0.01 -7.43
CA VAL A 46 -4.41 0.80 -8.63
C VAL A 46 -3.51 0.23 -9.72
N PRO A 47 -4.07 -0.36 -10.79
CA PRO A 47 -3.29 -0.83 -11.93
C PRO A 47 -2.53 0.30 -12.65
N PRO A 48 -1.56 -0.02 -13.52
CA PRO A 48 -0.89 0.96 -14.36
C PRO A 48 -1.87 1.81 -15.18
N HIS A 49 -1.77 3.13 -15.03
CA HIS A 49 -2.71 4.10 -15.61
C HIS A 49 -1.99 5.36 -16.08
N ARG A 50 -2.65 6.12 -16.96
CA ARG A 50 -2.21 7.47 -17.36
C ARG A 50 -2.79 8.55 -16.44
N GLU A 51 -4.00 8.33 -15.98
CA GLU A 51 -4.77 9.27 -15.18
C GLU A 51 -5.60 8.50 -14.16
N ILE A 52 -5.76 9.07 -12.97
CA ILE A 52 -6.59 8.56 -11.88
C ILE A 52 -7.49 9.68 -11.41
N LYS A 53 -8.75 9.34 -11.15
CA LYS A 53 -9.80 10.26 -10.71
C LYS A 53 -10.60 9.58 -9.61
N ILE A 54 -10.99 10.35 -8.59
CA ILE A 54 -11.83 9.86 -7.50
C ILE A 54 -13.08 10.74 -7.47
N ASN A 55 -14.24 10.10 -7.59
CA ASN A 55 -15.53 10.78 -7.56
C ASN A 55 -15.97 11.10 -6.13
N GLU A 56 -17.00 11.92 -5.97
CA GLU A 56 -17.58 12.29 -4.67
C GLU A 56 -18.06 11.08 -3.87
N THR A 57 -18.45 10.00 -4.56
CA THR A 57 -18.89 8.73 -3.99
C THR A 57 -17.73 7.83 -3.53
N GLY A 58 -16.47 8.24 -3.75
CA GLY A 58 -15.29 7.43 -3.46
C GLY A 58 -14.97 6.40 -4.54
N ASP A 59 -15.68 6.43 -5.68
CA ASP A 59 -15.34 5.59 -6.83
C ASP A 59 -14.04 6.07 -7.46
N VAL A 60 -13.12 5.14 -7.70
CA VAL A 60 -11.82 5.39 -8.33
C VAL A 60 -11.90 4.96 -9.79
N LEU A 61 -11.70 5.93 -10.67
CA LEU A 61 -11.63 5.75 -12.11
C LEU A 61 -10.20 5.96 -12.57
N ILE A 62 -9.76 5.13 -13.50
CA ILE A 62 -8.46 5.28 -14.15
C ILE A 62 -8.63 5.35 -15.66
N VAL A 63 -7.65 5.94 -16.34
CA VAL A 63 -7.45 5.77 -17.78
C VAL A 63 -6.32 4.76 -17.97
N PRO A 64 -6.61 3.48 -18.30
CA PRO A 64 -5.58 2.44 -18.40
C PRO A 64 -4.53 2.74 -19.47
N LEU A 65 -3.31 2.24 -19.28
CA LEU A 65 -2.28 2.25 -20.32
C LEU A 65 -2.76 1.45 -21.54
N GLY A 66 -2.59 2.01 -22.75
CA GLY A 66 -3.01 1.38 -24.00
C GLY A 66 -4.50 1.56 -24.38
N SER A 67 -5.31 2.21 -23.53
CA SER A 67 -6.69 2.56 -23.88
C SER A 67 -6.77 3.77 -24.82
N ALA A 68 -7.88 3.90 -25.56
CA ALA A 68 -8.16 5.11 -26.32
C ALA A 68 -8.29 6.32 -25.37
N LEU A 69 -7.87 7.50 -25.82
CA LEU A 69 -7.99 8.74 -25.02
C LEU A 69 -9.45 8.95 -24.61
N GLY A 70 -9.68 9.23 -23.33
CA GLY A 70 -11.02 9.41 -22.75
C GLY A 70 -11.72 8.12 -22.32
N THR A 71 -11.09 6.95 -22.43
CA THR A 71 -11.65 5.71 -21.88
C THR A 71 -11.37 5.65 -20.37
N GLU A 72 -12.37 5.98 -19.57
CA GLU A 72 -12.33 5.82 -18.11
C GLU A 72 -12.82 4.40 -17.72
N GLN A 73 -12.11 3.75 -16.80
CA GLN A 73 -12.48 2.48 -16.20
C GLN A 73 -12.59 2.63 -14.69
N ASN A 74 -13.73 2.28 -14.11
CA ASN A 74 -13.89 2.17 -12.66
C ASN A 74 -13.18 0.90 -12.17
N ILE A 75 -12.28 1.05 -11.20
CA ILE A 75 -11.51 -0.05 -10.59
C ILE A 75 -11.97 -0.42 -9.18
N GLY A 76 -12.91 0.35 -8.62
CA GLY A 76 -13.52 0.07 -7.32
C GLY A 76 -13.79 1.34 -6.52
N THR A 77 -14.31 1.13 -5.31
CA THR A 77 -14.69 2.20 -4.38
C THR A 77 -13.82 2.12 -3.12
N ILE A 78 -13.29 3.25 -2.67
CA ILE A 78 -12.56 3.33 -1.39
C ILE A 78 -13.54 3.25 -0.22
N ALA A 79 -13.13 2.62 0.88
CA ALA A 79 -13.95 2.56 2.08
C ALA A 79 -13.93 3.90 2.80
N MET A 80 -15.13 4.43 3.03
CA MET A 80 -15.36 5.68 3.74
C MET A 80 -16.48 5.50 4.74
N THR A 81 -16.40 6.19 5.87
CA THR A 81 -17.44 6.12 6.89
C THR A 81 -17.69 7.49 7.52
N LEU A 82 -18.94 7.78 7.86
CA LEU A 82 -19.28 8.92 8.72
C LEU A 82 -18.91 8.63 10.18
N ALA A 83 -18.73 7.34 10.54
CA ALA A 83 -18.60 6.89 11.91
C ALA A 83 -19.73 7.45 12.81
N GLU A 84 -20.94 7.58 12.25
CA GLU A 84 -22.08 8.15 12.96
C GLU A 84 -22.48 7.24 14.12
N GLY A 85 -22.53 7.81 15.34
CA GLY A 85 -22.81 7.05 16.56
C GLY A 85 -21.65 6.20 17.09
N ALA A 86 -20.49 6.20 16.43
CA ALA A 86 -19.30 5.49 16.92
C ALA A 86 -18.50 6.35 17.92
N ASP A 87 -18.10 5.77 19.05
CA ASP A 87 -17.21 6.44 20.01
C ASP A 87 -15.77 6.41 19.48
N LEU A 88 -15.36 7.45 18.76
CA LEU A 88 -14.03 7.56 18.17
C LEU A 88 -13.00 8.02 19.19
N LYS A 89 -11.91 7.26 19.33
CA LYS A 89 -10.77 7.64 20.15
C LYS A 89 -9.50 7.67 19.33
N LYS A 90 -8.66 8.66 19.65
CA LYS A 90 -7.29 8.73 19.16
C LYS A 90 -6.42 7.88 20.08
N PHE A 91 -5.74 6.90 19.50
CA PHE A 91 -4.88 5.99 20.22
C PHE A 91 -3.45 6.58 20.36
N PRO A 92 -2.61 6.03 21.25
CA PRO A 92 -1.24 6.55 21.49
C PRO A 92 -0.34 6.55 20.24
N ASP A 93 -0.66 5.74 19.23
CA ASP A 93 0.00 5.71 17.92
C ASP A 93 -0.43 6.85 16.99
N GLY A 94 -1.37 7.69 17.43
CA GLY A 94 -1.87 8.84 16.67
C GLY A 94 -3.01 8.51 15.71
N GLU A 95 -3.37 7.24 15.58
CA GLU A 95 -4.44 6.76 14.72
C GLU A 95 -5.81 6.88 15.40
N ILE A 96 -6.86 7.09 14.61
CA ILE A 96 -8.23 7.16 15.11
C ILE A 96 -8.87 5.79 14.92
N ARG A 97 -9.43 5.21 15.98
CA ARG A 97 -10.19 3.97 15.89
C ARG A 97 -11.47 4.09 16.71
N VAL A 98 -12.41 3.18 16.47
CA VAL A 98 -13.58 3.06 17.33
C VAL A 98 -13.14 2.46 18.66
N SER A 99 -13.70 2.97 19.75
CA SER A 99 -13.37 2.57 21.11
C SER A 99 -13.66 1.09 21.40
N ASP A 100 -14.57 0.48 20.65
CA ASP A 100 -14.94 -0.93 20.75
C ASP A 100 -14.06 -1.84 19.87
N GLY A 101 -13.12 -1.27 19.11
CA GLY A 101 -12.24 -2.00 18.19
C GLY A 101 -12.89 -2.42 16.88
N THR A 102 -14.15 -2.05 16.65
CA THR A 102 -14.83 -2.32 15.37
C THR A 102 -14.38 -1.33 14.29
N ILE A 103 -14.51 -1.76 13.04
CA ILE A 103 -14.35 -0.88 11.89
C ILE A 103 -15.76 -0.54 11.43
N PRO A 104 -16.20 0.72 11.48
CA PRO A 104 -17.50 1.10 10.96
C PRO A 104 -17.56 0.69 9.50
N GLY A 105 -18.64 0.00 9.12
CA GLY A 105 -18.84 -0.42 7.75
C GLY A 105 -18.77 0.78 6.79
N PRO A 106 -18.29 0.58 5.56
CA PRO A 106 -18.27 1.64 4.57
C PRO A 106 -19.70 2.13 4.32
N ASP A 107 -19.89 3.43 4.50
CA ASP A 107 -21.16 4.10 4.38
C ASP A 107 -21.26 4.77 2.99
N LYS A 108 -22.40 4.55 2.32
CA LYS A 108 -22.65 5.04 0.96
C LYS A 108 -23.05 6.51 0.94
N ASP A 109 -23.44 7.08 2.08
CA ASP A 109 -23.86 8.47 2.18
C ASP A 109 -22.68 9.42 2.45
N VAL A 110 -21.47 8.88 2.60
CA VAL A 110 -20.25 9.68 2.72
C VAL A 110 -19.89 10.25 1.37
N ARG A 111 -19.91 11.57 1.27
CA ARG A 111 -19.34 12.29 0.13
C ARG A 111 -17.97 12.84 0.47
N VAL A 112 -17.01 12.59 -0.42
CA VAL A 112 -15.74 13.31 -0.44
C VAL A 112 -15.95 14.58 -1.25
N ILE A 113 -15.33 15.67 -0.82
CA ILE A 113 -15.16 16.82 -1.70
C ILE A 113 -13.85 16.56 -2.46
N PRO A 114 -13.90 16.23 -3.77
CA PRO A 114 -12.70 16.04 -4.56
C PRO A 114 -12.06 17.41 -4.75
N LYS A 115 -11.25 17.84 -3.78
CA LYS A 115 -10.43 19.03 -3.92
C LYS A 115 -9.19 18.60 -4.70
N PHE A 116 -9.39 18.41 -6.01
CA PHE A 116 -8.34 18.21 -7.02
C PHE A 116 -7.23 17.25 -6.54
N ILE A 117 -7.46 15.95 -6.71
CA ILE A 117 -6.34 15.02 -6.90
C ILE A 117 -5.77 15.39 -8.29
N GLU A 118 -5.03 16.50 -8.37
CA GLU A 118 -4.16 16.80 -9.52
C GLU A 118 -2.97 15.84 -9.47
N LEU A 119 -3.24 14.56 -9.70
CA LEU A 119 -2.21 13.65 -10.20
C LEU A 119 -2.05 13.82 -11.73
N SER A 120 -2.79 14.76 -12.32
CA SER A 120 -2.61 15.24 -13.70
C SER A 120 -1.35 16.11 -13.79
N ASN A 121 -0.17 15.49 -13.61
CA ASN A 121 1.06 15.73 -14.38
C ASN A 121 2.28 15.03 -13.74
N VAL A 122 2.16 13.77 -13.30
CA VAL A 122 3.38 12.94 -13.28
C VAL A 122 3.58 12.46 -14.69
N ASN A 123 4.49 13.14 -15.37
CA ASN A 123 5.06 12.68 -16.62
C ASN A 123 5.63 11.27 -16.39
N ILE A 124 4.86 10.22 -16.68
CA ILE A 124 5.33 8.83 -16.68
C ILE A 124 6.15 8.55 -17.96
N THR A 125 6.81 9.55 -18.53
CA THR A 125 7.94 9.25 -19.40
C THR A 125 9.15 9.00 -18.51
N GLU A 126 9.60 7.75 -18.53
CA GLU A 126 10.84 7.23 -17.95
C GLU A 126 10.82 6.90 -16.45
N GLU A 127 10.10 5.83 -16.10
CA GLU A 127 10.72 4.72 -15.35
C GLU A 127 9.89 3.43 -15.50
N LEU A 128 9.87 2.88 -16.72
CA LEU A 128 9.67 1.44 -16.91
C LEU A 128 11.03 0.76 -16.91
N VAL A 129 11.78 0.89 -15.82
CA VAL A 129 12.99 0.09 -15.60
C VAL A 129 12.93 -0.55 -14.22
N ASN A 130 12.56 -1.83 -14.23
CA ASN A 130 12.87 -2.86 -13.24
C ASN A 130 12.61 -2.55 -11.75
N THR A 131 11.48 -3.05 -11.25
CA THR A 131 11.37 -3.53 -9.87
C THR A 131 10.56 -4.83 -9.82
N ILE A 132 11.16 -5.92 -10.31
CA ILE A 132 10.89 -7.25 -9.74
C ILE A 132 11.93 -7.42 -8.65
N GLU A 133 11.56 -7.21 -7.39
CA GLU A 133 12.20 -7.80 -6.20
C GLU A 133 11.56 -7.22 -4.93
N ASP A 134 10.80 -8.03 -4.19
CA ASP A 134 11.07 -8.29 -2.77
C ASP A 134 9.93 -9.07 -2.11
N GLN A 135 10.06 -10.39 -2.11
CA GLN A 135 9.41 -11.25 -1.12
C GLN A 135 10.41 -12.28 -0.59
N ARG A 136 11.32 -11.84 0.29
CA ARG A 136 11.89 -12.76 1.28
C ARG A 136 12.49 -12.03 2.49
N ALA A 137 11.61 -11.51 3.34
CA ALA A 137 12.01 -11.02 4.65
C ALA A 137 11.07 -11.53 5.76
N TYR A 138 10.91 -12.85 5.88
CA TYR A 138 10.48 -13.46 7.14
C TYR A 138 10.94 -14.93 7.18
N GLU A 139 12.14 -15.16 7.69
CA GLU A 139 12.48 -16.30 8.58
C GLU A 139 13.96 -16.21 8.97
N ILE A 140 14.31 -15.22 9.80
CA ILE A 140 15.48 -15.36 10.68
C ILE A 140 14.96 -15.97 11.98
N ASN A 141 15.00 -17.30 12.05
CA ASN A 141 14.93 -18.02 13.32
C ASN A 141 16.00 -19.11 13.35
N VAL A 142 17.21 -18.68 13.76
CA VAL A 142 18.23 -19.42 14.49
C VAL A 142 18.44 -20.89 14.09
N LYS A 143 19.47 -21.13 13.27
CA LYS A 143 20.42 -22.23 13.50
C LYS A 143 21.84 -21.75 13.20
N LEU A 144 22.35 -20.96 14.13
CA LEU A 144 23.78 -20.71 14.27
C LEU A 144 24.38 -21.96 14.95
N ILE A 145 25.53 -22.41 14.44
CA ILE A 145 26.40 -23.50 14.93
C ILE A 145 26.09 -24.91 14.37
N SER A 146 26.64 -25.23 13.19
CA SER A 146 27.40 -26.50 12.97
C SER A 146 27.90 -26.63 11.51
N SER A 147 28.86 -25.83 11.07
CA SER A 147 29.68 -26.15 9.88
C SER A 147 31.04 -25.44 9.94
N THR A 148 31.71 -25.53 11.10
CA THR A 148 33.11 -25.14 11.27
C THR A 148 34.04 -26.35 11.05
N SER A 149 33.85 -27.12 9.97
CA SER A 149 34.72 -28.30 9.77
C SER A 149 34.85 -28.77 8.32
N GLU A 150 34.84 -27.87 7.33
CA GLU A 150 35.15 -28.25 5.93
C GLU A 150 36.09 -27.25 5.22
N LEU A 151 37.10 -26.71 5.92
CA LEU A 151 38.17 -25.92 5.31
C LEU A 151 39.57 -26.26 5.81
N ASP A 152 39.84 -27.54 6.08
CA ASP A 152 41.22 -28.05 6.33
C ASP A 152 41.71 -29.02 5.23
N GLN A 153 41.09 -29.01 4.04
CA GLN A 153 41.51 -29.84 2.90
C GLN A 153 42.02 -29.04 1.68
N ALA A 154 42.44 -27.79 1.89
CA ALA A 154 43.14 -27.00 0.86
C ALA A 154 44.62 -26.73 1.17
N GLY A 155 45.18 -27.34 2.22
CA GLY A 155 46.60 -27.22 2.60
C GLY A 155 47.54 -28.29 2.02
N ALA A 156 47.03 -29.37 1.43
CA ALA A 156 47.83 -30.56 1.10
C ALA A 156 48.14 -30.75 -0.40
N SER A 157 47.89 -29.76 -1.26
CA SER A 157 48.24 -29.84 -2.69
C SER A 157 49.48 -29.02 -3.10
N LEU A 158 50.16 -28.36 -2.15
CA LEU A 158 51.42 -27.64 -2.41
C LEU A 158 52.68 -28.39 -1.93
N LEU A 159 52.61 -29.71 -1.76
CA LEU A 159 53.73 -30.54 -1.30
C LEU A 159 53.96 -31.81 -2.15
N ARG A 160 53.71 -31.71 -3.47
CA ARG A 160 54.09 -32.79 -4.39
C ARG A 160 54.58 -32.27 -5.74
N MET A 161 55.70 -31.55 -5.69
CA MET A 161 56.69 -31.57 -6.78
C MET A 161 58.07 -31.56 -6.14
N PRO A 162 58.70 -32.73 -6.01
CA PRO A 162 60.14 -32.82 -6.07
C PRO A 162 60.57 -33.57 -7.34
N ASN A 163 61.64 -33.07 -7.95
CA ASN A 163 62.62 -33.95 -8.58
C ASN A 163 63.23 -34.85 -7.51
#